data_AF-D0NVA5-F1
#
_entry.id   AF-D0NVA5-F1
#
_cell.length_a   1.000
_cell.length_b   1.000
_cell.length_c   1.000
_cell.angle_alpha   90.00
_cell.angle_beta   90.00
_cell.angle_gamma   90.00
#
_symmetry.space_group_name_H-M   'P 1'
#
loop_
_entity.id
_entity.type
_entity.pdbx_description
1 polymer ?
#
loop_
_entity_poly.entity_id
_entity_poly.type
_entity_poly.pdbx_seq_one_letter_code
_entity_poly.pdbx_strand_id
1 'polypeptide(L)'
;MEELVQRYQDELMAARCIRHNPRNALDMHRVEEELFENQNLTQRGSAMRISRAELPVLCRASGKETRFSEVRPPSQNWEWVSDWHCDVHAQTDKSGWIYAESWEQLRDINQLHHSEQIMNARVRQRRWIRERMLVRSTGLPATLNKSLLTKSRLTAMRYANEKLTQQLLRANGRIEELEKRDKIYEAHMLKLQEVAEELSNDLHTRSFVLHDPVAVPYTVSNSAEGLARFDTLGAFHK
;
A
#
# COMPACT_ATOMS: atom_id res chain seq x y z
N MET A 1 -4.05 5.69 -34.77
CA MET A 1 -3.76 5.87 -33.32
C MET A 1 -5.04 6.25 -32.57
N GLU A 2 -5.80 7.21 -33.08
CA GLU A 2 -7.10 7.64 -32.52
C GLU A 2 -8.14 6.52 -32.46
N GLU A 3 -8.24 5.66 -33.48
CA GLU A 3 -9.17 4.51 -33.45
C GLU A 3 -8.84 3.46 -32.37
N LEU A 4 -7.56 3.33 -32.03
CA LEU A 4 -7.08 2.42 -30.98
C LEU A 4 -7.42 3.00 -29.59
N VAL A 5 -7.29 4.32 -29.44
CA VAL A 5 -7.70 5.06 -28.25
C VAL A 5 -9.23 4.99 -28.08
N GLN A 6 -9.98 5.12 -29.18
CA GLN A 6 -11.44 5.04 -29.15
C GLN A 6 -11.92 3.64 -28.78
N ARG A 7 -11.35 2.58 -29.36
CA ARG A 7 -11.64 1.19 -28.95
C ARG A 7 -11.32 0.94 -27.49
N TYR A 8 -10.20 1.47 -26.99
CA TYR A 8 -9.81 1.31 -25.59
C TYR A 8 -10.75 2.09 -24.65
N GLN A 9 -11.22 3.26 -25.07
CA GLN A 9 -12.25 4.02 -24.35
C GLN A 9 -13.60 3.30 -24.37
N ASP A 10 -13.98 2.69 -25.50
CA ASP A 10 -15.20 1.91 -25.64
C ASP A 10 -15.14 0.61 -24.80
N GLU A 11 -13.98 -0.05 -24.74
CA GLU A 11 -13.72 -1.20 -23.85
C GLU A 11 -13.77 -0.81 -22.36
N LEU A 12 -13.23 0.36 -22.00
CA LEU A 12 -13.34 0.90 -20.64
C LEU A 12 -14.79 1.28 -20.26
N MET A 13 -15.56 1.78 -21.23
CA MET A 13 -16.98 2.10 -21.05
C MET A 13 -17.86 0.85 -21.02
N ALA A 14 -17.51 -0.21 -21.77
CA ALA A 14 -18.13 -1.53 -21.67
C ALA A 14 -17.79 -2.24 -20.35
N ALA A 15 -16.56 -2.08 -19.85
CA ALA A 15 -16.14 -2.60 -18.54
C ALA A 15 -16.84 -1.90 -17.37
N ARG A 16 -17.27 -0.64 -17.52
CA ARG A 16 -18.16 0.05 -16.57
C ARG A 16 -19.54 -0.59 -16.43
N CYS A 17 -19.94 -1.45 -17.37
CA CYS A 17 -21.21 -2.18 -17.34
C CYS A 17 -21.12 -3.60 -16.79
N ILE A 18 -19.96 -4.06 -16.29
CA ILE A 18 -19.97 -5.12 -15.28
C ILE A 18 -20.43 -4.45 -13.99
N ARG A 19 -21.76 -4.35 -13.85
CA ARG A 19 -22.39 -4.26 -12.55
C ARG A 19 -21.88 -5.46 -11.76
N HIS A 20 -20.79 -5.27 -11.01
CA HIS A 20 -20.53 -6.07 -9.85
C HIS A 20 -21.81 -5.96 -9.05
N ASN A 21 -22.60 -7.03 -9.10
CA ASN A 21 -23.80 -7.13 -8.32
C ASN A 21 -23.31 -7.11 -6.87
N PRO A 22 -23.43 -5.99 -6.12
CA PRO A 22 -22.90 -5.91 -4.77
C PRO A 22 -23.87 -6.58 -3.80
N ARG A 23 -24.72 -7.50 -4.29
CA ARG A 23 -25.78 -8.09 -3.49
C ARG A 23 -25.32 -9.14 -2.49
N ASN A 24 -24.08 -9.62 -2.55
CA ASN A 24 -23.63 -10.71 -1.66
C ASN A 24 -22.30 -10.48 -0.93
N ALA A 25 -21.78 -9.26 -0.92
CA ALA A 25 -20.89 -8.84 0.17
C ALA A 25 -21.68 -7.81 0.96
N LEU A 26 -22.61 -8.29 1.80
CA LEU A 26 -23.03 -7.44 2.91
C LEU A 26 -21.73 -7.07 3.61
N ASP A 27 -21.35 -5.80 3.50
CA ASP A 27 -20.29 -5.19 4.29
C ASP A 27 -20.81 -5.19 5.72
N MET A 28 -20.82 -6.38 6.33
CA MET A 28 -21.41 -6.65 7.62
C MET A 28 -20.49 -6.00 8.61
N HIS A 29 -20.88 -4.81 9.06
CA HIS A 29 -20.06 -3.99 9.92
C HIS A 29 -19.75 -4.74 11.23
N ARG A 30 -18.49 -5.14 11.37
CA ARG A 30 -17.94 -5.75 12.59
C ARG A 30 -17.42 -4.66 13.53
N VAL A 31 -17.67 -4.86 14.81
CA VAL A 31 -17.16 -4.01 15.90
C VAL A 31 -16.53 -4.91 16.93
N GLU A 32 -15.32 -4.57 17.31
CA GLU A 32 -14.63 -5.14 18.46
C GLU A 32 -15.21 -4.54 19.75
N GLU A 33 -15.59 -5.41 20.67
CA GLU A 33 -15.94 -5.06 22.03
C GLU A 33 -14.81 -5.51 22.95
N GLU A 34 -14.45 -4.64 23.90
CA GLU A 34 -13.27 -4.83 24.75
C GLU A 34 -13.62 -4.75 26.23
N LEU A 35 -12.97 -5.60 27.01
CA LEU A 35 -12.96 -5.56 28.46
C LEU A 35 -11.53 -5.70 28.97
N PHE A 36 -11.27 -5.13 30.15
CA PHE A 36 -9.97 -5.18 30.80
C PHE A 36 -10.12 -5.88 32.14
N GLU A 37 -9.45 -7.01 32.30
CA GLU A 37 -9.32 -7.68 33.57
C GLU A 37 -8.12 -7.10 34.33
N ASN A 38 -8.41 -6.50 35.47
CA ASN A 38 -7.47 -5.75 36.28
C ASN A 38 -7.15 -6.50 37.56
N GLN A 39 -5.86 -6.62 37.88
CA GLN A 39 -5.42 -7.29 39.09
C GLN A 39 -4.25 -6.57 39.74
N ASN A 40 -4.33 -6.38 41.05
CA ASN A 40 -3.22 -5.88 41.86
C ASN A 40 -2.37 -7.05 42.36
N LEU A 41 -1.07 -6.78 42.40
CA LEU A 41 -0.04 -7.72 42.74
C LEU A 41 0.65 -7.31 44.05
N THR A 42 1.00 -8.31 44.85
CA THR A 42 1.71 -8.13 46.12
C THR A 42 2.97 -8.99 46.11
N GLN A 43 4.07 -8.42 46.58
CA GLN A 43 5.32 -9.13 46.68
C GLN A 43 5.18 -10.21 47.77
N ARG A 44 5.41 -11.47 47.40
CA ARG A 44 5.44 -12.59 48.36
C ARG A 44 6.69 -13.43 48.13
N GLY A 45 7.75 -13.10 48.87
CA GLY A 45 9.07 -13.69 48.68
C GLY A 45 9.71 -13.18 47.39
N SER A 46 10.27 -14.09 46.59
CA SER A 46 10.89 -13.77 45.29
C SER A 46 9.91 -13.72 44.12
N ALA A 47 8.61 -13.97 44.34
CA ALA A 47 7.61 -13.97 43.29
C ALA A 47 6.46 -13.01 43.62
N MET A 48 5.94 -12.38 42.58
CA MET A 48 4.84 -11.45 42.69
C MET A 48 3.51 -12.22 42.52
N ARG A 49 2.57 -12.09 43.47
CA ARG A 49 1.31 -12.85 43.48
C ARG A 49 0.09 -11.94 43.53
N ILE A 50 -1.04 -12.45 43.05
CA ILE A 50 -2.34 -11.76 43.16
C ILE A 50 -2.58 -11.39 44.61
N SER A 51 -2.91 -10.12 44.84
CA SER A 51 -3.34 -9.63 46.15
C SER A 51 -4.57 -10.43 46.58
N ARG A 52 -4.50 -11.14 47.72
CA ARG A 52 -5.67 -11.88 48.25
C ARG A 52 -6.80 -10.96 48.71
N ALA A 53 -6.49 -9.69 48.96
CA ALA A 53 -7.46 -8.70 49.44
C ALA A 53 -8.40 -8.21 48.33
N GLU A 54 -8.02 -8.40 47.05
CA GLU A 54 -8.73 -7.81 45.93
C GLU A 54 -9.00 -8.87 44.87
N LEU A 55 -10.29 -9.06 44.56
CA LEU A 55 -10.68 -9.91 43.46
C LEU A 55 -10.32 -9.24 42.13
N PRO A 56 -10.03 -10.02 41.07
CA PRO A 56 -9.90 -9.47 39.73
C PRO A 56 -11.16 -8.69 39.36
N VAL A 57 -10.97 -7.46 38.86
CA VAL A 57 -12.06 -6.58 38.45
C VAL A 57 -12.08 -6.50 36.93
N LEU A 58 -13.19 -6.90 36.30
CA LEU A 58 -13.41 -6.68 34.88
C LEU A 58 -14.00 -5.30 34.68
N CYS A 59 -13.35 -4.47 33.88
CA CYS A 59 -13.78 -3.10 33.57
C CYS A 59 -13.95 -2.90 32.07
N ARG A 60 -14.87 -2.01 31.70
CA ARG A 60 -14.89 -1.43 30.34
C ARG A 60 -13.73 -0.44 30.17
N ALA A 61 -13.44 -0.05 28.93
CA ALA A 61 -12.48 1.02 28.63
C ALA A 61 -12.78 2.34 29.37
N SER A 62 -14.04 2.59 29.74
CA SER A 62 -14.46 3.76 30.53
C SER A 62 -14.13 3.65 32.02
N GLY A 63 -13.53 2.55 32.50
CA GLY A 63 -13.24 2.28 33.90
C GLY A 63 -14.42 1.72 34.73
N LYS A 64 -15.60 1.53 34.12
CA LYS A 64 -16.77 0.98 34.81
C LYS A 64 -16.64 -0.53 34.97
N GLU A 65 -16.77 -1.02 36.20
CA GLU A 65 -16.81 -2.45 36.52
C GLU A 65 -18.01 -3.14 35.84
N THR A 66 -17.78 -4.36 35.37
CA THR A 66 -18.79 -5.18 34.70
C THR A 66 -18.42 -6.66 34.75
N ARG A 67 -19.25 -7.52 34.17
CA ARG A 67 -18.99 -8.94 33.97
C ARG A 67 -19.22 -9.32 32.51
N PHE A 68 -18.60 -10.42 32.06
CA PHE A 68 -18.82 -10.94 30.71
C PHE A 68 -20.30 -11.13 30.36
N SER A 69 -21.11 -11.58 31.32
CA SER A 69 -22.56 -11.80 31.15
C SER A 69 -23.39 -10.51 31.12
N GLU A 70 -22.85 -9.40 31.61
CA GLU A 70 -23.52 -8.09 31.62
C GLU A 70 -23.31 -7.33 30.30
N VAL A 71 -22.33 -7.73 29.50
CA VAL A 71 -22.09 -7.15 28.18
C VAL A 71 -23.08 -7.72 27.17
N ARG A 72 -24.03 -6.87 26.78
CA ARG A 72 -25.05 -7.18 25.77
C ARG A 72 -24.80 -6.38 24.50
N PRO A 73 -25.21 -6.91 23.33
CA PRO A 73 -25.21 -6.11 22.11
C PRO A 73 -26.04 -4.84 22.30
N PRO A 74 -25.67 -3.70 21.68
CA PRO A 74 -26.39 -2.44 21.90
C PRO A 74 -27.85 -2.44 21.45
N SER A 75 -28.21 -3.29 20.48
CA SER A 75 -29.58 -3.48 20.02
C SER A 75 -29.77 -4.87 19.42
N GLN A 76 -31.02 -5.24 19.09
CA GLN A 76 -31.37 -6.51 18.46
C GLN A 76 -30.79 -6.69 17.04
N ASN A 77 -30.28 -5.62 16.44
CA ASN A 77 -29.65 -5.65 15.12
C ASN A 77 -28.17 -6.04 15.21
N TRP A 78 -27.67 -6.44 16.38
CA TRP A 78 -26.29 -6.88 16.58
C TRP A 78 -26.27 -8.31 17.09
N GLU A 79 -25.43 -9.13 16.49
CA GLU A 79 -25.17 -10.50 16.93
C GLU A 79 -23.69 -10.66 17.23
N TRP A 80 -23.37 -11.45 18.25
CA TRP A 80 -22.00 -11.83 18.55
C TRP A 80 -21.51 -12.83 17.51
N VAL A 81 -20.32 -12.60 16.96
CA VAL A 81 -19.71 -13.49 15.95
C VAL A 81 -18.51 -14.27 16.49
N SER A 82 -18.02 -13.89 17.67
CA SER A 82 -17.05 -14.66 18.43
C SER A 82 -17.43 -14.68 19.91
N ASP A 83 -16.81 -15.58 20.67
CA ASP A 83 -16.83 -15.54 22.13
C ASP A 83 -15.68 -14.68 22.66
N TRP A 84 -15.74 -14.37 23.96
CA TRP A 84 -14.65 -13.68 24.64
C TRP A 84 -13.37 -14.49 24.53
N HIS A 85 -12.31 -13.84 24.06
CA HIS A 85 -10.96 -14.40 24.01
C HIS A 85 -9.94 -13.37 24.47
N CYS A 86 -8.81 -13.84 24.99
CA CYS A 86 -7.72 -12.95 25.40
C CYS A 86 -7.04 -12.37 24.15
N ASP A 87 -6.76 -11.07 24.19
CA ASP A 87 -5.87 -10.43 23.23
C ASP A 87 -4.42 -10.78 23.60
N VAL A 88 -3.77 -11.61 22.78
CA VAL A 88 -2.38 -12.03 22.98
C VAL A 88 -1.55 -11.50 21.81
N HIS A 89 -0.63 -10.60 22.11
CA HIS A 89 0.24 -9.96 21.12
C HIS A 89 1.68 -9.80 21.65
N ALA A 90 2.57 -9.20 20.86
CA ALA A 90 4.00 -9.14 21.16
C ALA A 90 4.36 -8.44 22.50
N GLN A 91 3.46 -7.65 23.08
CA GLN A 91 3.68 -6.92 24.34
C GLN A 91 3.02 -7.62 25.55
N THR A 92 2.29 -8.72 25.34
CA THR A 92 1.64 -9.49 26.41
C THR A 92 2.42 -10.76 26.71
N ASP A 93 2.24 -11.31 27.90
CA ASP A 93 2.67 -12.67 28.22
C ASP A 93 1.89 -13.72 27.40
N LYS A 94 2.26 -15.00 27.54
CA LYS A 94 1.57 -16.13 26.86
C LYS A 94 0.08 -16.27 27.22
N SER A 95 -0.38 -15.59 28.27
CA SER A 95 -1.74 -15.62 28.79
C SER A 95 -2.49 -14.29 28.60
N GLY A 96 -1.90 -13.32 27.89
CA GLY A 96 -2.48 -12.00 27.59
C GLY A 96 -2.28 -10.94 28.67
N TRP A 97 -1.39 -11.13 29.64
CA TRP A 97 -1.12 -10.17 30.71
C TRP A 97 -0.05 -9.15 30.32
N ILE A 98 -0.27 -7.92 30.76
CA ILE A 98 0.68 -6.82 30.74
C ILE A 98 0.97 -6.43 32.19
N TYR A 99 2.25 -6.25 32.52
CA TYR A 99 2.73 -5.94 33.87
C TYR A 99 3.28 -4.52 33.97
N ALA A 100 3.00 -3.83 35.09
CA ALA A 100 3.55 -2.51 35.37
C ALA A 100 3.69 -2.24 36.89
N GLU A 101 4.43 -1.19 37.26
CA GLU A 101 4.60 -0.79 38.67
C GLU A 101 3.38 -0.03 39.21
N SER A 102 2.59 0.60 38.34
CA SER A 102 1.38 1.34 38.72
C SER A 102 0.34 1.43 37.59
N TRP A 103 -0.90 1.81 37.94
CA TRP A 103 -2.00 1.96 36.97
C TRP A 103 -1.78 3.13 36.00
N GLU A 104 -1.01 4.13 36.40
CA GLU A 104 -0.63 5.27 35.55
C GLU A 104 0.27 4.80 34.41
N GLN A 105 1.25 3.95 34.71
CA GLN A 105 2.14 3.39 33.70
C GLN A 105 1.39 2.54 32.67
N LEU A 106 0.35 1.80 33.06
CA LEU A 106 -0.49 1.02 32.13
C LEU A 106 -1.34 1.88 31.19
N ARG A 107 -1.68 3.12 31.56
CA ARG A 107 -2.54 4.00 30.74
C ARG A 107 -1.79 4.74 29.65
N ASP A 108 -0.48 4.87 29.79
CA ASP A 108 0.33 5.55 28.80
C ASP A 108 0.69 4.59 27.65
N ILE A 109 -0.02 4.75 26.53
CA ILE A 109 0.16 3.99 25.27
C ILE A 109 1.60 4.08 24.71
N ASN A 110 2.36 5.09 25.13
CA ASN A 110 3.76 5.31 24.71
C ASN A 110 4.78 4.63 25.64
N GLN A 111 4.37 4.04 26.76
CA GLN A 111 5.30 3.39 27.68
C GLN A 111 5.58 1.94 27.25
N LEU A 112 6.84 1.53 27.42
CA LEU A 112 7.25 0.14 27.22
C LEU A 112 6.66 -0.70 28.34
N HIS A 113 5.54 -1.36 28.07
CA HIS A 113 5.03 -2.35 28.99
C HIS A 113 5.78 -3.68 28.86
N HIS A 114 5.79 -4.43 29.95
CA HIS A 114 6.53 -5.68 30.02
C HIS A 114 5.59 -6.87 29.84
N SER A 115 5.92 -7.71 28.86
CA SER A 115 5.28 -9.01 28.62
C SER A 115 5.68 -10.05 29.65
N GLU A 116 6.74 -9.80 30.44
CA GLU A 116 7.17 -10.70 31.51
C GLU A 116 6.91 -10.07 32.87
N GLN A 117 6.58 -10.92 33.84
CA GLN A 117 6.39 -10.48 35.22
C GLN A 117 7.71 -10.02 35.82
N ILE A 118 7.84 -8.71 36.02
CA ILE A 118 9.01 -8.13 36.66
C ILE A 118 8.80 -8.03 38.19
N MET A 119 9.90 -8.11 38.94
CA MET A 119 9.92 -8.06 40.41
C MET A 119 9.26 -6.81 41.03
N ASN A 120 9.25 -5.69 40.31
CA ASN A 120 8.65 -4.42 40.71
C ASN A 120 7.18 -4.25 40.27
N ALA A 121 6.62 -5.18 39.49
CA ALA A 121 5.27 -5.05 38.97
C ALA A 121 4.23 -5.13 40.10
N ARG A 122 3.46 -4.06 40.33
CA ARG A 122 2.39 -4.02 41.36
C ARG A 122 1.01 -4.18 40.76
N VAL A 123 0.87 -4.06 39.45
CA VAL A 123 -0.40 -4.18 38.76
C VAL A 123 -0.21 -5.02 37.51
N ARG A 124 -1.29 -5.67 37.08
CA ARG A 124 -1.37 -6.28 35.76
C ARG A 124 -2.76 -6.11 35.16
N GLN A 125 -2.80 -6.04 33.85
CA GLN A 125 -4.03 -5.93 33.08
C GLN A 125 -4.02 -6.93 31.94
N ARG A 126 -5.18 -7.49 31.63
CA ARG A 126 -5.40 -8.36 30.47
C ARG A 126 -6.61 -7.87 29.69
N ARG A 127 -6.45 -7.73 28.37
CA ARG A 127 -7.51 -7.32 27.46
C ARG A 127 -8.25 -8.55 26.94
N TRP A 128 -9.57 -8.52 27.07
CA TRP A 128 -10.49 -9.50 26.54
C TRP A 128 -11.25 -8.87 25.39
N ILE A 129 -11.33 -9.58 24.28
CA ILE A 129 -11.95 -9.12 23.04
C ILE A 129 -13.11 -10.04 22.68
N ARG A 130 -14.18 -9.45 22.15
CA ARG A 130 -15.27 -10.15 21.49
C ARG A 130 -15.76 -9.35 20.30
N GLU A 131 -16.05 -10.01 19.19
CA GLU A 131 -16.57 -9.35 18.00
C GLU A 131 -18.09 -9.44 17.94
N ARG A 132 -18.73 -8.32 17.60
CA ARG A 132 -20.12 -8.28 17.18
C ARG A 132 -20.26 -7.76 15.78
N MET A 133 -21.27 -8.27 15.10
CA MET A 133 -21.61 -7.92 13.74
C MET A 133 -23.02 -7.37 13.69
N LEU A 134 -23.21 -6.37 12.85
CA LEU A 134 -24.54 -5.83 12.58
C LEU A 134 -25.31 -6.77 11.64
N VAL A 135 -26.44 -7.29 12.12
CA VAL A 135 -27.33 -8.22 11.42
C VAL A 135 -28.68 -7.51 11.20
N ARG A 136 -29.02 -7.22 9.94
CA ARG A 136 -30.21 -6.46 9.46
C ARG A 136 -30.15 -4.95 9.74
N SER A 137 -30.30 -4.14 8.69
CA SER A 137 -30.24 -2.66 8.75
C SER A 137 -31.61 -1.99 8.95
N THR A 138 -32.70 -2.74 8.92
CA THR A 138 -34.07 -2.21 9.06
C THR A 138 -34.35 -1.83 10.51
N GLY A 139 -34.32 -0.53 10.83
CA GLY A 139 -34.68 0.01 12.16
C GLY A 139 -33.52 0.62 12.98
N LEU A 140 -32.35 0.87 12.38
CA LEU A 140 -31.26 1.55 13.08
C LEU A 140 -31.51 3.06 13.24
N PRO A 141 -31.10 3.68 14.36
CA PRO A 141 -31.10 5.14 14.50
C PRO A 141 -30.35 5.79 13.34
N ALA A 142 -30.91 6.84 12.74
CA ALA A 142 -30.38 7.48 11.53
C ALA A 142 -28.92 7.93 11.67
N THR A 143 -28.49 8.31 12.88
CA THR A 143 -27.11 8.70 13.20
C THR A 143 -26.13 7.53 13.05
N LEU A 144 -26.49 6.36 13.57
CA LEU A 144 -25.68 5.15 13.47
C LEU A 144 -25.57 4.71 12.01
N ASN A 145 -26.68 4.71 11.26
CA ASN A 145 -26.67 4.36 9.85
C ASN A 145 -25.72 5.27 9.04
N LYS A 146 -25.76 6.59 9.28
CA LYS A 146 -24.83 7.55 8.66
C LYS A 146 -23.36 7.25 9.00
N SER A 147 -23.06 6.94 10.26
CA SER A 147 -21.70 6.61 10.70
C SER A 147 -21.16 5.34 10.02
N LEU A 148 -21.99 4.29 9.96
CA LEU A 148 -21.67 3.04 9.29
C LEU A 148 -21.38 3.25 7.81
N LEU A 149 -22.26 3.99 7.11
CA LEU A 149 -22.08 4.35 5.70
C LEU A 149 -20.77 5.13 5.49
N THR A 150 -20.45 6.04 6.41
CA THR A 150 -19.24 6.85 6.33
C THR A 150 -17.98 6.00 6.50
N LYS A 151 -17.97 5.05 7.45
CA LYS A 151 -16.85 4.12 7.65
C LYS A 151 -16.64 3.21 6.45
N SER A 152 -17.70 2.60 5.93
CA SER A 152 -17.64 1.77 4.71
C SER A 152 -17.08 2.57 3.52
N ARG A 153 -17.59 3.79 3.31
CA ARG A 153 -17.08 4.71 2.28
C ARG A 153 -15.61 5.06 2.49
N LEU A 154 -15.17 5.28 3.73
CA LEU A 154 -13.77 5.58 4.04
C LEU A 154 -12.85 4.40 3.73
N THR A 155 -13.26 3.17 4.07
CA THR A 155 -12.50 1.96 3.75
C THR A 155 -12.36 1.77 2.24
N ALA A 156 -13.46 1.94 1.49
CA ALA A 156 -13.43 1.89 0.02
C ALA A 156 -12.50 2.96 -0.58
N MET A 157 -12.54 4.19 -0.05
CA MET A 157 -11.67 5.28 -0.47
C MET A 157 -10.19 4.99 -0.17
N ARG A 158 -9.89 4.45 1.02
CA ARG A 158 -8.51 4.05 1.38
C ARG A 158 -7.96 3.00 0.42
N TYR A 159 -8.76 2.00 0.09
CA TYR A 159 -8.38 0.98 -0.89
C TYR A 159 -8.11 1.57 -2.28
N ALA A 160 -8.97 2.49 -2.75
CA ALA A 160 -8.78 3.16 -4.03
C ALA A 160 -7.50 4.01 -4.04
N ASN A 161 -7.24 4.77 -2.97
CA ASN A 161 -6.02 5.56 -2.83
C ASN A 161 -4.77 4.70 -2.84
N GLU A 162 -4.77 3.58 -2.12
CA GLU A 162 -3.65 2.62 -2.11
C GLU A 162 -3.36 2.11 -3.52
N LYS A 163 -4.40 1.74 -4.28
CA LYS A 163 -4.25 1.29 -5.66
C LYS A 163 -3.66 2.38 -6.57
N LEU A 164 -4.08 3.64 -6.41
CA LEU A 164 -3.53 4.77 -7.16
C LEU A 164 -2.06 5.01 -6.82
N THR A 165 -1.69 4.95 -5.54
CA THR A 165 -0.30 5.05 -5.08
C THR A 165 0.57 3.97 -5.71
N GLN A 166 0.10 2.73 -5.76
CA GLN A 166 0.83 1.64 -6.42
C GLN A 166 1.00 1.87 -7.92
N GLN A 167 -0.01 2.43 -8.60
CA GLN A 167 0.10 2.80 -10.01
C GLN A 167 1.13 3.91 -10.24
N LEU A 168 1.15 4.93 -9.37
CA LEU A 168 2.14 6.00 -9.41
C LEU A 168 3.56 5.46 -9.22
N LEU A 169 3.78 4.59 -8.23
CA LEU A 169 5.09 3.96 -8.02
C LEU A 169 5.57 3.17 -9.25
N ARG A 170 4.67 2.41 -9.89
CA ARG A 170 4.98 1.70 -11.14
C ARG A 170 5.27 2.65 -12.30
N ALA A 171 4.60 3.80 -12.36
CA ALA A 171 4.88 4.81 -13.37
C ALA A 171 6.26 5.44 -13.15
N ASN A 172 6.58 5.82 -11.90
CA ASN A 172 7.89 6.39 -11.55
C ASN A 172 9.04 5.42 -11.86
N GLY A 173 8.89 4.13 -11.55
CA GLY A 173 9.92 3.13 -11.91
C GLY A 173 10.17 3.05 -13.42
N ARG A 174 9.12 3.20 -14.24
CA ARG A 174 9.27 3.26 -15.71
C ARG A 174 9.99 4.53 -16.17
N ILE A 175 9.75 5.66 -15.49
CA ILE A 175 10.45 6.92 -15.77
C ILE A 175 11.94 6.76 -15.47
N GLU A 176 12.30 6.21 -14.31
CA GLU A 176 13.71 5.97 -13.97
C GLU A 176 14.43 5.05 -14.98
N GLU A 177 13.74 4.03 -15.49
CA GLU A 177 14.29 3.15 -16.52
C GLU A 177 14.48 3.88 -17.86
N LEU A 178 13.56 4.78 -18.22
CA LEU A 178 13.70 5.66 -19.38
C LEU A 178 14.89 6.62 -19.21
N GLU A 179 15.04 7.26 -18.05
CA GLU A 179 16.16 8.16 -17.77
C GLU A 179 17.52 7.45 -17.84
N LYS A 180 17.59 6.19 -17.39
CA LYS A 180 18.81 5.37 -17.54
C LYS A 180 19.14 5.10 -19.00
N ARG A 181 18.12 4.77 -19.80
CA ARG A 181 18.31 4.56 -21.25
C ARG A 181 18.72 5.84 -21.96
N ASP A 182 18.12 6.96 -21.59
CA ASP A 182 18.44 8.28 -22.13
C ASP A 182 19.93 8.61 -21.94
N LYS A 183 20.47 8.40 -20.73
CA LYS A 183 21.90 8.55 -20.45
C LYS A 183 22.80 7.68 -21.33
N ILE A 184 22.37 6.45 -21.64
CA ILE A 184 23.11 5.55 -22.53
C ILE A 184 23.09 6.09 -23.96
N TYR A 185 21.94 6.54 -24.44
CA TYR A 185 21.82 7.13 -25.77
C TYR A 185 22.65 8.40 -25.92
N GLU A 186 22.64 9.29 -24.93
CA GLU A 186 23.49 10.47 -24.89
C GLU A 186 24.98 10.11 -24.97
N ALA A 187 25.42 9.11 -24.20
CA ALA A 187 26.81 8.64 -24.26
C ALA A 187 27.18 8.06 -25.64
N HIS A 188 26.26 7.38 -26.32
CA HIS A 188 26.47 6.89 -27.68
C HIS A 188 26.53 8.04 -28.69
N MET A 189 25.68 9.05 -28.55
CA MET A 189 25.68 10.24 -29.41
C MET A 189 26.99 11.01 -29.33
N LEU A 190 27.53 11.21 -28.13
CA LEU A 190 28.84 11.86 -27.94
C LEU A 190 29.97 11.09 -28.63
N LYS A 191 29.98 9.75 -28.52
CA LYS A 191 30.96 8.91 -29.23
C LYS A 191 30.85 9.02 -30.75
N LEU A 192 29.63 9.10 -31.28
CA LEU A 192 29.42 9.29 -32.72
C LEU A 192 29.90 10.66 -33.18
N GLN A 193 29.70 11.70 -32.37
CA GLN A 193 30.23 13.04 -32.64
C GLN A 193 31.76 13.04 -32.64
N GLU A 194 32.40 12.42 -31.65
CA GLU A 194 33.87 12.29 -31.57
C GLU A 194 34.44 11.59 -32.82
N VAL A 195 33.87 10.44 -33.20
CA VAL A 195 34.30 9.70 -34.41
C VAL A 195 34.11 10.53 -35.69
N ALA A 196 33.01 11.30 -35.78
CA ALA A 196 32.77 12.18 -36.92
C ALA A 196 33.79 13.33 -36.99
N GLU A 197 34.17 13.91 -35.85
CA GLU A 197 35.23 14.93 -35.77
C GLU A 197 36.59 14.35 -36.15
N GLU A 198 36.94 13.16 -35.66
CA GLU A 198 38.18 12.45 -36.04
C GLU A 198 38.26 12.21 -37.55
N LEU A 199 37.19 11.69 -38.15
CA LEU A 199 37.09 11.48 -39.60
C LEU A 199 37.19 12.79 -40.37
N SER A 200 36.54 13.86 -39.89
CA SER A 200 36.62 15.20 -40.49
C SER A 200 38.05 15.75 -40.45
N ASN A 201 38.75 15.58 -39.32
CA ASN A 201 40.14 16.02 -39.15
C ASN A 201 41.12 15.21 -40.02
N ASP A 202 40.94 13.89 -40.14
CA ASP A 202 41.72 13.05 -41.05
C ASP A 202 41.51 13.46 -42.52
N LEU A 203 40.26 13.69 -42.93
CA LEU A 203 39.94 14.19 -44.27
C LEU A 203 40.56 15.57 -44.54
N HIS A 204 40.48 16.49 -43.59
CA HIS A 204 41.09 17.82 -43.70
C HIS A 204 42.61 17.72 -43.85
N THR A 205 43.25 16.86 -43.05
CA THR A 205 44.70 16.61 -43.10
C THR A 205 45.10 16.03 -44.46
N ARG A 206 44.37 15.03 -44.96
CA ARG A 206 44.63 14.44 -46.28
C ARG A 206 44.40 15.42 -47.43
N SER A 207 43.39 16.29 -47.33
CA SER A 207 43.11 17.32 -48.34
C SER A 207 44.22 18.38 -48.41
N PHE A 208 44.90 18.68 -47.31
CA PHE A 208 46.03 19.61 -47.28
C PHE A 208 47.35 18.98 -47.76
N VAL A 209 47.51 17.67 -47.62
CA VAL A 209 48.68 16.93 -48.14
C VAL A 209 48.60 16.73 -49.67
N LEU A 210 47.41 16.83 -50.26
CA LEU A 210 47.16 16.62 -51.69
C LEU A 210 47.02 17.92 -52.52
N HIS A 211 47.62 19.04 -52.07
CA HIS A 211 47.76 20.25 -52.88
C HIS A 211 49.19 20.41 -53.39
N ASP A 212 49.59 19.51 -54.30
CA ASP A 212 50.49 19.89 -55.39
C ASP A 212 49.61 20.33 -56.57
N PRO A 213 49.81 21.52 -57.16
CA PRO A 213 48.91 22.03 -58.20
C PRO A 213 49.26 21.35 -59.53
N VAL A 214 48.79 20.13 -59.73
CA VAL A 214 48.79 19.53 -61.06
C VAL A 214 47.45 19.85 -61.70
N ALA A 215 47.45 20.86 -62.57
CA ALA A 215 46.36 21.14 -63.47
C ALA A 215 46.04 19.89 -64.30
N VAL A 216 44.88 19.29 -64.08
CA VAL A 216 44.34 18.26 -64.97
C VAL A 216 42.90 18.65 -65.33
N PRO A 217 42.52 18.65 -66.63
CA PRO A 217 41.26 19.23 -67.08
C PRO A 217 40.08 18.37 -66.64
N TYR A 218 39.07 19.00 -66.04
CA TYR A 218 37.79 18.34 -65.77
C TYR A 218 37.04 18.12 -67.09
N THR A 219 36.80 16.87 -67.48
CA THR A 219 35.74 16.54 -68.43
C THR A 219 34.54 16.04 -67.63
N VAL A 220 33.47 16.84 -67.65
CA VAL A 220 32.20 16.52 -67.00
C VAL A 220 31.54 15.40 -67.81
N SER A 221 31.47 14.19 -67.23
CA SER A 221 30.61 13.12 -67.74
C SER A 221 29.34 13.07 -66.88
N ASN A 222 28.26 13.66 -67.41
CA ASN A 222 26.91 13.50 -66.89
C ASN A 222 26.53 12.01 -66.91
N SER A 223 26.24 11.41 -65.76
CA SER A 223 25.50 10.14 -65.70
C SER A 223 24.21 10.34 -64.90
N ALA A 224 23.16 10.69 -65.65
CA ALA A 224 21.77 10.67 -65.20
C ALA A 224 21.21 9.24 -65.16
N GLU A 225 21.99 8.26 -64.70
CA GLU A 225 21.65 6.84 -64.75
C GLU A 225 21.73 6.20 -63.35
N GLY A 226 21.00 6.78 -62.40
CA GLY A 226 20.78 6.19 -61.06
C GLY A 226 19.33 6.18 -60.59
N LEU A 227 18.42 6.78 -61.38
CA LEU A 227 17.03 7.04 -60.98
C LEU A 227 16.03 6.16 -61.76
N ALA A 228 16.30 4.85 -61.84
CA ALA A 228 15.36 3.89 -62.46
C ALA A 228 15.40 2.50 -61.82
N ARG A 229 15.65 2.41 -60.50
CA ARG A 229 15.60 1.15 -59.74
C ARG A 229 14.84 1.24 -58.42
N PHE A 230 13.86 2.14 -58.31
CA PHE A 230 12.99 2.25 -57.13
C PHE A 230 11.50 1.92 -57.37
N ASP A 231 11.10 1.48 -58.56
CA ASP A 231 9.66 1.32 -58.89
C ASP A 231 9.20 -0.11 -59.20
N THR A 232 9.81 -1.15 -58.62
CA THR A 232 9.25 -2.52 -58.70
C THR A 232 9.56 -3.36 -57.47
N LEU A 233 8.90 -3.12 -56.33
CA LEU A 233 8.71 -4.13 -55.27
C LEU A 233 7.63 -3.71 -54.24
N GLY A 234 6.59 -3.01 -54.71
CA GLY A 234 5.47 -2.54 -53.88
C GLY A 234 4.11 -3.04 -54.38
N ALA A 235 3.93 -4.35 -54.50
CA ALA A 235 2.60 -4.95 -54.63
C ALA A 235 2.71 -6.47 -54.51
N PHE A 236 2.54 -7.05 -53.31
CA PHE A 236 1.96 -8.40 -53.10
C PHE A 236 1.93 -8.68 -51.59
N HIS A 237 0.84 -8.30 -50.92
CA HIS A 237 0.13 -9.18 -49.98
C HIS A 237 -1.17 -8.47 -49.57
N LYS A 238 -2.27 -9.03 -50.10
CA LYS A 238 -3.64 -8.83 -49.65
C LYS A 238 -4.04 -10.09 -48.92
#